data_AF-A0A937F4P7-F1
#
_entry.id   AF-A0A937F4P7-F1
#
_cell.length_a   1.000
_cell.length_b   1.000
_cell.length_c   1.000
_cell.angle_alpha   90.00
_cell.angle_beta   90.00
_cell.angle_gamma   90.00
#
_symmetry.space_group_name_H-M   'P 1'
#
loop_
_entity.id
_entity.type
_entity.pdbx_description
1 polymer ?
#
loop_
_entity_poly.entity_id
_entity_poly.type
_entity_poly.pdbx_seq_one_letter_code
_entity_poly.pdbx_strand_id
1 'polypeptide(L)'
;MLISHRGSYFTPGTLKAVRVALVEPVAYPKDSVSYWLSFMGTVLSLPIAVWDSFMIPYLAIHAPDLILQIEEVSVETPVLIFRTIVFLTVFIFSVGFVVFGIGLIRLRFLNQVSGACFILGAPLFWIGALFFSKGSMGNIVTEIGATLFGVGLILLGKHLLDNVNATKFHLDLTA
;
A
#
# COMPACT_ATOMS: atom_id res chain seq x y z
N MET A 1 -11.66 43.55 -14.79
CA MET A 1 -11.51 42.10 -14.52
C MET A 1 -10.21 41.93 -13.73
N LEU A 2 -10.28 41.95 -12.40
CA LEU A 2 -9.11 41.90 -11.50
C LEU A 2 -8.90 40.45 -11.07
N ILE A 3 -7.86 39.81 -11.61
CA ILE A 3 -7.41 38.49 -11.20
C ILE A 3 -6.64 38.67 -9.89
N SER A 4 -7.31 38.38 -8.78
CA SER A 4 -6.70 38.35 -7.45
C SER A 4 -5.80 37.12 -7.33
N HIS A 5 -4.50 37.33 -7.51
CA HIS A 5 -3.47 36.35 -7.15
C HIS A 5 -3.39 36.24 -5.62
N ARG A 6 -4.17 35.33 -5.03
CA ARG A 6 -3.91 34.84 -3.67
C ARG A 6 -2.65 33.97 -3.71
N GLY A 7 -1.50 34.60 -3.51
CA GLY A 7 -0.28 33.91 -3.13
C GLY A 7 -0.49 33.26 -1.76
N SER A 8 -0.63 31.95 -1.74
CA SER A 8 -0.66 31.16 -0.51
C SER A 8 0.75 31.15 0.08
N TYR A 9 1.06 32.16 0.88
CA TYR A 9 2.27 32.19 1.69
C TYR A 9 2.16 31.11 2.76
N PHE A 10 2.79 29.96 2.52
CA PHE A 10 3.05 28.98 3.56
C PHE A 10 3.91 29.66 4.63
N THR A 11 3.32 29.98 5.77
CA THR A 11 4.06 30.56 6.88
C THR A 11 4.99 29.49 7.47
N PRO A 12 6.17 29.86 8.00
CA PRO A 12 7.09 28.91 8.63
C PRO A 12 6.44 28.04 9.73
N GLY A 13 5.37 28.53 10.36
CA GLY A 13 4.58 27.79 11.35
C GLY A 13 3.77 26.63 10.75
N THR A 14 3.25 26.76 9.52
CA THR A 14 2.45 25.70 8.88
C THR A 14 3.31 24.48 8.55
N LEU A 15 4.56 24.69 8.12
CA LEU A 15 5.52 23.61 7.87
C LEU A 15 5.89 22.84 9.15
N LYS A 16 5.93 23.53 10.29
CA LYS A 16 6.22 22.90 11.59
C LYS A 16 5.04 22.05 12.08
N ALA A 17 3.81 22.52 11.91
CA ALA A 17 2.59 21.78 12.27
C ALA A 17 2.38 20.52 11.41
N VAL A 18 2.64 20.60 10.11
CA VAL A 18 2.61 19.43 9.21
C VAL A 18 3.67 18.40 9.62
N ARG A 19 4.86 18.87 10.03
CA ARG A 19 5.91 18.00 10.57
C ARG A 19 5.49 17.33 11.87
N VAL A 20 4.84 18.06 12.79
CA VAL A 20 4.36 17.52 14.08
C VAL A 20 3.23 16.51 13.86
N ALA A 21 2.23 16.80 13.02
CA ALA A 21 1.13 15.88 12.75
C ALA A 21 1.55 14.61 11.97
N LEU A 22 2.60 14.69 11.14
CA LEU A 22 3.14 13.52 10.43
C LEU A 22 4.21 12.76 11.23
N VAL A 23 4.86 13.39 12.22
CA VAL A 23 5.96 12.78 13.00
C VAL A 23 5.52 12.34 14.40
N GLU A 24 4.51 12.95 15.02
CA GLU A 24 4.04 12.55 16.36
C GLU A 24 3.26 11.21 16.46
N PRO A 25 2.68 10.60 15.41
CA PRO A 25 2.21 9.22 15.55
C PRO A 25 3.37 8.20 15.67
N VAL A 26 4.65 8.63 15.60
CA VAL A 26 5.84 7.79 15.71
C VAL A 26 6.37 7.68 17.16
N ALA A 27 5.58 8.06 18.17
CA ALA A 27 6.01 7.99 19.57
C ALA A 27 6.16 6.55 20.13
N TYR A 28 5.79 5.52 19.38
CA TYR A 28 6.08 4.12 19.73
C TYR A 28 7.06 3.49 18.72
N PRO A 29 8.26 3.06 19.14
CA PRO A 29 9.25 2.46 18.24
C PRO A 29 8.74 1.20 17.53
N LYS A 30 7.74 0.52 18.09
CA LYS A 30 7.08 -0.65 17.47
C LYS A 30 6.16 -0.27 16.29
N ASP A 31 5.61 0.94 16.30
CA ASP A 31 4.71 1.42 15.24
C ASP A 31 5.50 1.95 14.03
N SER A 32 6.76 2.37 14.24
CA SER A 32 7.66 2.70 13.13
C SER A 32 8.02 1.48 12.29
N VAL A 33 8.20 0.31 12.91
CA VAL A 33 8.58 -0.92 12.19
C VAL A 33 7.46 -1.39 11.26
N SER A 34 6.21 -1.32 11.71
CA SER A 34 5.06 -1.75 10.91
C SER A 34 4.86 -0.86 9.68
N TYR A 35 5.03 0.45 9.84
CA TYR A 35 5.03 1.41 8.75
C TYR A 35 6.17 1.16 7.75
N TRP A 36 7.40 0.98 8.22
CA TRP A 36 8.53 0.73 7.33
C TRP A 36 8.40 -0.60 6.58
N LEU A 37 7.88 -1.64 7.23
CA LEU A 37 7.61 -2.93 6.59
C LEU A 37 6.53 -2.82 5.51
N SER A 38 5.41 -2.15 5.78
CA SER A 38 4.36 -1.95 4.77
C SER A 38 4.85 -1.07 3.62
N PHE A 39 5.61 0.00 3.92
CA PHE A 39 6.21 0.87 2.91
C PHE A 39 7.21 0.11 2.02
N MET A 40 8.13 -0.64 2.62
CA MET A 40 9.08 -1.48 1.87
C MET A 40 8.37 -2.55 1.06
N GLY A 41 7.35 -3.21 1.63
CA GLY A 41 6.50 -4.14 0.90
C GLY A 41 5.89 -3.52 -0.34
N THR A 42 5.32 -2.31 -0.24
CA THR A 42 4.74 -1.58 -1.38
C THR A 42 5.80 -1.19 -2.41
N VAL A 43 6.96 -0.68 -1.99
CA VAL A 43 8.04 -0.31 -2.91
C VAL A 43 8.54 -1.54 -3.67
N LEU A 44 8.70 -2.66 -2.99
CA LEU A 44 9.15 -3.92 -3.60
C LEU A 44 8.09 -4.53 -4.54
N SER A 45 6.79 -4.28 -4.30
CA SER A 45 5.73 -4.79 -5.17
C SER A 45 5.54 -3.98 -6.46
N LEU A 46 6.00 -2.73 -6.52
CA LEU A 46 5.90 -1.89 -7.71
C LEU A 46 6.57 -2.50 -8.95
N PRO A 47 7.84 -2.97 -8.90
CA PRO A 47 8.45 -3.68 -10.02
C PRO A 47 7.64 -4.88 -10.51
N ILE A 48 6.98 -5.61 -9.61
CA ILE A 48 6.13 -6.76 -9.95
C ILE A 48 4.88 -6.28 -10.71
N ALA A 49 4.22 -5.23 -10.22
CA ALA A 49 3.05 -4.66 -10.90
C ALA A 49 3.40 -4.06 -12.28
N VAL A 50 4.56 -3.42 -12.40
CA VAL A 50 5.09 -2.92 -13.69
C VAL A 50 5.38 -4.09 -14.62
N TRP A 51 6.05 -5.13 -14.13
CA TRP A 51 6.31 -6.33 -14.92
C TRP A 51 5.00 -6.95 -15.43
N ASP A 52 4.04 -7.16 -14.55
CA ASP A 52 2.72 -7.76 -14.86
C ASP A 52 1.95 -6.93 -15.90
N SER A 53 1.92 -5.60 -15.74
CA SER A 53 1.15 -4.70 -16.62
C SER A 53 1.77 -4.48 -17.99
N PHE A 54 3.10 -4.56 -18.13
CA PHE A 54 3.78 -4.28 -19.41
C PHE A 54 4.32 -5.52 -20.10
N MET A 55 4.96 -6.44 -19.37
CA MET A 55 5.61 -7.60 -19.98
C MET A 55 4.62 -8.67 -20.36
N ILE A 56 3.61 -8.95 -19.54
CA ILE A 56 2.64 -10.02 -19.84
C ILE A 56 1.83 -9.71 -21.11
N PRO A 57 1.22 -8.52 -21.29
CA PRO A 57 0.50 -8.22 -22.53
C PRO A 57 1.40 -8.25 -23.76
N TYR A 58 2.64 -7.76 -23.64
CA TYR A 58 3.61 -7.80 -24.72
C TYR A 58 3.97 -9.24 -25.11
N LEU A 59 4.29 -10.09 -24.13
CA LEU A 59 4.60 -11.50 -24.33
C LEU A 59 3.40 -12.27 -24.88
N ALA A 60 2.19 -11.97 -24.45
CA ALA A 60 0.98 -12.62 -24.93
C ALA A 60 0.76 -12.40 -26.44
N ILE A 61 1.20 -11.27 -26.98
CA ILE A 61 1.10 -10.94 -28.41
C ILE A 61 2.28 -11.53 -29.19
N HIS A 62 3.50 -11.37 -28.68
CA HIS A 62 4.71 -11.62 -29.46
C HIS A 62 5.36 -13.00 -29.21
N ALA A 63 5.13 -13.62 -28.05
CA ALA A 63 5.75 -14.88 -27.65
C ALA A 63 4.94 -15.60 -26.55
N PRO A 64 3.71 -16.06 -26.82
CA PRO A 64 2.83 -16.63 -25.79
C PRO A 64 3.42 -17.88 -25.13
N ASP A 65 4.19 -18.68 -25.86
CA ASP A 65 4.83 -19.89 -25.34
C ASP A 65 5.92 -19.59 -24.30
N LEU A 66 6.49 -18.37 -24.34
CA LEU A 66 7.52 -17.95 -23.39
C LEU A 66 6.94 -17.68 -21.99
N ILE A 67 5.65 -17.32 -21.91
CA ILE A 67 4.94 -17.14 -20.63
C ILE A 67 4.94 -18.46 -19.86
N LEU A 68 4.56 -19.55 -20.52
CA LEU A 68 4.54 -20.89 -19.90
C LEU A 68 5.94 -21.36 -19.48
N GLN A 69 6.97 -21.05 -20.28
CA GLN A 69 8.35 -21.43 -19.93
C GLN A 69 8.87 -20.69 -18.69
N ILE A 70 8.55 -19.39 -18.57
CA ILE A 70 8.92 -18.56 -17.41
C ILE A 70 8.12 -19.00 -16.17
N GLU A 71 6.83 -19.26 -16.32
CA GLU A 71 5.93 -19.61 -15.22
C GLU A 71 6.10 -21.04 -14.70
N GLU A 72 6.36 -22.02 -15.57
CA GLU A 72 6.20 -23.43 -15.20
C GLU A 72 7.52 -24.22 -15.16
N VAL A 73 8.50 -23.95 -16.04
CA VAL A 73 9.52 -24.98 -16.36
C VAL A 73 10.98 -24.52 -16.21
N SER A 74 11.27 -23.22 -16.26
CA SER A 74 12.67 -22.79 -16.25
C SER A 74 13.32 -22.91 -14.86
N VAL A 75 14.26 -23.85 -14.73
CA VAL A 75 15.17 -24.03 -13.57
C VAL A 75 16.40 -23.13 -13.71
N GLU A 76 16.42 -22.24 -14.70
CA GLU A 76 17.52 -21.32 -14.88
C GLU A 76 17.64 -20.41 -13.65
N THR A 77 18.87 -20.25 -13.17
CA THR A 77 19.22 -19.39 -12.04
C THR A 77 18.52 -18.02 -12.03
N PRO A 78 18.39 -17.27 -13.15
CA PRO A 78 17.64 -16.01 -13.16
C PRO A 78 16.16 -16.16 -12.82
N VAL A 79 15.49 -17.23 -13.28
CA VAL A 79 14.06 -17.46 -13.01
C VAL A 79 13.84 -17.84 -11.55
N LEU A 80 14.74 -18.66 -10.99
CA LEU A 80 14.69 -19.00 -9.57
C LEU A 80 14.87 -17.76 -8.68
N ILE A 81 15.87 -16.92 -8.98
CA ILE A 81 16.12 -15.67 -8.25
C ILE A 81 14.89 -14.76 -8.33
N PHE A 82 14.31 -14.60 -9.52
CA PHE A 82 13.09 -13.81 -9.70
C PHE A 82 11.94 -14.34 -8.84
N ARG A 83 11.65 -15.64 -8.88
CA ARG A 83 10.60 -16.26 -8.05
C ARG A 83 10.85 -16.03 -6.56
N THR A 84 12.08 -16.22 -6.08
CA THR A 84 12.42 -15.96 -4.67
C THR A 84 12.18 -14.51 -4.28
N ILE A 85 12.57 -13.56 -5.13
CA ILE A 85 12.33 -12.12 -4.88
C ILE A 85 10.83 -11.81 -4.86
N VAL A 86 10.05 -12.38 -5.78
CA VAL A 86 8.59 -12.22 -5.82
C VAL A 86 7.96 -12.77 -4.54
N PHE A 87 8.28 -13.99 -4.13
CA PHE A 87 7.74 -14.58 -2.90
C PHE A 87 8.12 -13.78 -1.66
N LEU A 88 9.38 -13.34 -1.56
CA LEU A 88 9.84 -12.51 -0.45
C LEU A 88 9.09 -11.18 -0.40
N THR A 89 8.88 -10.56 -1.56
CA THR A 89 8.12 -9.31 -1.69
C THR A 89 6.68 -9.49 -1.24
N VAL A 90 5.99 -10.52 -1.72
CA VAL A 90 4.62 -10.86 -1.34
C VAL A 90 4.51 -11.07 0.17
N PHE A 91 5.48 -11.79 0.74
CA PHE A 91 5.54 -12.06 2.17
C PHE A 91 5.74 -10.77 2.98
N ILE A 92 6.74 -9.96 2.65
CA ILE A 92 7.02 -8.69 3.33
C ILE A 92 5.83 -7.74 3.21
N PHE A 93 5.22 -7.63 2.04
CA PHE A 93 4.01 -6.83 1.82
C PHE A 93 2.87 -7.29 2.72
N SER A 94 2.51 -8.58 2.66
CA SER A 94 1.37 -9.12 3.41
C SER A 94 1.58 -8.98 4.91
N VAL A 95 2.75 -9.37 5.42
CA VAL A 95 3.10 -9.25 6.84
C VAL A 95 3.15 -7.78 7.26
N GLY A 96 3.76 -6.90 6.46
CA GLY A 96 3.84 -5.47 6.73
C GLY A 96 2.47 -4.85 6.94
N PHE A 97 1.52 -5.10 6.04
CA PHE A 97 0.16 -4.59 6.15
C PHE A 97 -0.66 -5.23 7.25
N VAL A 98 -0.45 -6.52 7.57
CA VAL A 98 -1.09 -7.16 8.73
C VAL A 98 -0.61 -6.51 10.03
N VAL A 99 0.70 -6.35 10.23
CA VAL A 99 1.25 -5.73 11.43
C VAL A 99 0.82 -4.26 11.53
N PHE A 100 0.82 -3.55 10.41
CA PHE A 100 0.34 -2.16 10.34
C PHE A 100 -1.14 -2.05 10.70
N GLY A 101 -1.99 -2.93 10.16
CA GLY A 101 -3.42 -2.98 10.50
C GLY A 101 -3.67 -3.31 11.97
N ILE A 102 -2.89 -4.21 12.56
CA ILE A 102 -2.94 -4.49 14.02
C ILE A 102 -2.59 -3.23 14.82
N GLY A 103 -1.56 -2.49 14.41
CA GLY A 103 -1.19 -1.21 15.02
C GLY A 103 -2.35 -0.20 14.98
N LEU A 104 -2.97 -0.03 13.81
CA LEU A 104 -4.12 0.85 13.63
C LEU A 104 -5.32 0.47 14.51
N ILE A 105 -5.61 -0.83 14.67
CA ILE A 105 -6.70 -1.29 15.55
C ILE A 105 -6.39 -0.97 17.02
N ARG A 106 -5.13 -1.16 17.44
CA ARG A 106 -4.70 -0.90 18.84
C ARG A 106 -4.78 0.56 19.23
N LEU A 107 -4.58 1.48 18.29
CA LEU A 107 -4.70 2.93 18.51
C LEU A 107 -6.15 3.41 18.73
N ARG A 108 -7.13 2.48 18.66
CA ARG A 108 -8.52 2.53 19.18
C ARG A 108 -9.44 3.68 18.79
N PHE A 109 -9.00 4.77 18.18
CA PHE A 109 -9.90 5.93 18.06
C PHE A 109 -10.81 5.91 16.83
N LEU A 110 -10.32 5.70 15.60
CA LEU A 110 -11.20 5.83 14.41
C LEU A 110 -10.83 4.92 13.22
N ASN A 111 -9.73 4.16 13.30
CA ASN A 111 -9.18 3.42 12.16
C ASN A 111 -9.32 1.90 12.24
N GLN A 112 -10.21 1.36 13.10
CA GLN A 112 -10.38 -0.09 13.23
C GLN A 112 -10.82 -0.75 11.92
N VAL A 113 -11.73 -0.10 11.18
CA VAL A 113 -12.19 -0.59 9.87
C VAL A 113 -11.02 -0.62 8.87
N SER A 114 -10.24 0.46 8.78
CA SER A 114 -9.04 0.49 7.92
C SER A 114 -8.03 -0.59 8.29
N GLY A 115 -7.80 -0.82 9.59
CA GLY A 115 -6.88 -1.85 10.07
C GLY A 115 -7.37 -3.26 9.73
N ALA A 116 -8.68 -3.54 9.91
CA ALA A 116 -9.28 -4.81 9.51
C ALA A 116 -9.19 -5.03 7.99
N CYS A 117 -9.45 -3.99 7.20
CA CYS A 117 -9.28 -3.99 5.76
C CYS A 117 -7.84 -4.32 5.34
N PHE A 118 -6.81 -3.81 6.02
CA PHE A 118 -5.42 -4.17 5.72
C PHE A 118 -5.05 -5.59 6.14
N ILE A 119 -5.48 -6.03 7.33
CA ILE A 119 -5.22 -7.38 7.84
C ILE A 119 -5.77 -8.44 6.90
N LEU A 120 -6.96 -8.22 6.35
CA LEU A 120 -7.63 -9.18 5.46
C LEU A 120 -7.26 -8.95 3.99
N GLY A 121 -7.31 -7.71 3.53
CA GLY A 121 -7.18 -7.37 2.12
C GLY A 121 -5.81 -7.68 1.53
N ALA A 122 -4.73 -7.34 2.23
CA ALA A 122 -3.38 -7.55 1.69
C ALA A 122 -3.02 -9.05 1.54
N PRO A 123 -3.25 -9.93 2.54
CA PRO A 123 -3.05 -11.37 2.35
C PRO A 123 -4.02 -11.96 1.32
N LEU A 124 -5.30 -11.57 1.35
CA LEU A 124 -6.30 -12.14 0.44
C LEU A 124 -5.99 -11.82 -1.03
N PHE A 125 -5.53 -10.59 -1.30
CA PHE A 125 -5.09 -10.15 -2.62
C PHE A 125 -4.02 -11.10 -3.18
N TRP A 126 -2.97 -11.37 -2.41
CA TRP A 126 -1.88 -12.25 -2.85
C TRP A 126 -2.26 -13.73 -2.83
N ILE A 127 -3.14 -14.18 -1.93
CA ILE A 127 -3.64 -15.56 -1.93
C ILE A 127 -4.42 -15.82 -3.23
N GLY A 128 -5.29 -14.90 -3.64
CA GLY A 128 -5.99 -14.98 -4.91
C GLY A 128 -5.03 -15.04 -6.09
N ALA A 129 -4.05 -14.13 -6.10
CA ALA A 129 -3.08 -14.01 -7.18
C ALA A 129 -2.11 -15.20 -7.30
N LEU A 130 -1.74 -15.85 -6.19
CA LEU A 130 -0.75 -16.94 -6.21
C LEU A 130 -1.35 -18.35 -6.26
N PHE A 131 -2.41 -18.62 -5.49
CA PHE A 131 -2.92 -19.98 -5.33
C PHE A 131 -4.10 -20.29 -6.25
N PHE A 132 -4.83 -19.26 -6.68
CA PHE A 132 -6.03 -19.42 -7.49
C PHE A 132 -5.90 -18.79 -8.88
N SER A 133 -4.69 -18.40 -9.30
CA SER A 133 -4.42 -17.68 -10.55
C SER A 133 -5.04 -18.32 -11.80
N LYS A 134 -5.18 -19.65 -11.81
CA LYS A 134 -5.86 -20.38 -12.88
C LYS A 134 -7.36 -20.47 -12.59
N GLY A 135 -8.14 -19.61 -13.24
CA GLY A 135 -9.60 -19.68 -13.31
C GLY A 135 -10.33 -18.47 -12.73
N SER A 136 -11.65 -18.44 -12.91
CA SER A 136 -12.51 -17.31 -12.48
C SER A 136 -12.47 -17.08 -10.97
N MET A 137 -12.26 -18.14 -10.18
CA MET A 137 -12.25 -18.04 -8.72
C MET A 137 -11.08 -17.21 -8.18
N GLY A 138 -9.88 -17.32 -8.77
CA GLY A 138 -8.73 -16.51 -8.31
C GLY A 138 -8.88 -15.04 -8.61
N ASN A 139 -9.46 -14.70 -9.76
CA ASN A 139 -9.77 -13.32 -10.09
C ASN A 139 -10.72 -12.72 -9.06
N ILE A 140 -11.78 -13.44 -8.68
CA ILE A 140 -12.73 -12.98 -7.66
C ILE A 140 -12.03 -12.78 -6.30
N VAL A 141 -11.24 -13.75 -5.84
CA VAL A 141 -10.53 -13.64 -4.55
C VAL A 141 -9.54 -12.47 -4.56
N THR A 142 -8.78 -12.31 -5.64
CA THR A 142 -7.84 -11.22 -5.83
C THR A 142 -8.55 -9.87 -5.83
N GLU A 143 -9.67 -9.76 -6.54
CA GLU A 143 -10.46 -8.53 -6.65
C GLU A 143 -11.10 -8.15 -5.31
N ILE A 144 -11.63 -9.11 -4.54
CA ILE A 144 -12.11 -8.87 -3.18
C ILE A 144 -10.97 -8.38 -2.29
N GLY A 145 -9.80 -9.04 -2.34
CA GLY A 145 -8.62 -8.64 -1.58
C GLY A 145 -8.16 -7.22 -1.92
N ALA A 146 -8.05 -6.91 -3.21
CA ALA A 146 -7.69 -5.59 -3.72
C ALA A 146 -8.70 -4.52 -3.29
N THR A 147 -10.00 -4.83 -3.37
CA THR A 147 -11.08 -3.92 -2.96
C THR A 147 -11.01 -3.62 -1.47
N LEU A 148 -10.87 -4.64 -0.63
CA LEU A 148 -10.70 -4.46 0.82
C LEU A 148 -9.46 -3.63 1.13
N PHE A 149 -8.33 -3.93 0.48
CA PHE A 149 -7.10 -3.20 0.65
C PHE A 149 -7.24 -1.71 0.24
N GLY A 150 -7.85 -1.45 -0.91
CA GLY A 150 -8.11 -0.10 -1.41
C GLY A 150 -9.06 0.70 -0.51
N VAL A 151 -10.14 0.08 -0.03
CA VAL A 151 -11.03 0.70 0.97
C VAL A 151 -10.25 1.06 2.25
N GLY A 152 -9.37 0.16 2.71
CA GLY A 152 -8.46 0.45 3.83
C GLY A 152 -7.61 1.69 3.61
N LEU A 153 -6.98 1.83 2.43
CA LEU A 153 -6.19 3.01 2.05
C LEU A 153 -7.02 4.29 2.01
N ILE A 154 -8.21 4.25 1.42
CA ILE A 154 -9.11 5.42 1.32
C ILE A 154 -9.52 5.89 2.71
N LEU A 155 -9.92 4.96 3.60
CA LEU A 155 -10.32 5.29 4.97
C LEU A 155 -9.15 5.87 5.77
N LEU A 156 -7.96 5.26 5.65
CA LEU A 156 -6.74 5.76 6.27
C LEU A 156 -6.42 7.18 5.77
N GLY A 157 -6.44 7.40 4.46
CA GLY A 157 -6.16 8.70 3.85
C GLY A 157 -7.15 9.78 4.29
N LYS A 158 -8.44 9.46 4.31
CA LYS A 158 -9.49 10.35 4.83
C LYS A 158 -9.20 10.72 6.29
N HIS A 159 -8.89 9.74 7.13
CA HIS A 159 -8.62 9.99 8.55
C HIS A 159 -7.39 10.89 8.77
N LEU A 160 -6.32 10.69 7.98
CA LEU A 160 -5.13 11.54 8.03
C LEU A 160 -5.46 12.98 7.63
N LEU A 161 -6.29 13.18 6.59
CA LEU A 161 -6.73 14.51 6.16
C LEU A 161 -7.60 15.20 7.22
N ASP A 162 -8.53 14.49 7.84
CA ASP A 162 -9.40 15.01 8.89
C ASP A 162 -8.58 15.49 10.10
N ASN A 163 -7.56 14.72 10.51
CA ASN A 163 -6.65 15.09 11.60
C ASN A 163 -5.83 16.33 11.27
N VAL A 164 -5.28 16.44 10.05
CA VAL A 164 -4.52 17.63 9.61
C VAL A 164 -5.39 18.88 9.63
N ASN A 165 -6.65 18.78 9.17
CA ASN A 165 -7.59 19.89 9.19
C ASN A 165 -7.95 20.33 10.62
N ALA A 166 -8.15 19.38 11.54
CA ALA A 166 -8.42 19.67 12.95
C ALA A 166 -7.24 20.39 13.63
N THR A 167 -6.00 19.94 13.37
CA THR A 167 -4.80 20.61 13.91
C THR A 167 -4.65 22.03 13.38
N LYS A 168 -4.91 22.24 12.08
CA LYS A 168 -4.85 23.57 11.47
C LYS A 168 -5.86 24.54 12.09
N PHE A 169 -7.11 24.09 12.25
CA PHE A 169 -8.16 24.89 12.89
C PHE A 169 -7.80 25.30 14.33
N HIS A 170 -7.19 24.39 15.09
CA HIS A 170 -6.76 24.72 16.45
C HIS A 170 -5.68 25.81 16.47
N LEU A 171 -4.71 25.75 15.55
CA LEU A 171 -3.64 26.76 15.45
C LEU A 171 -4.19 28.13 15.07
N ASP A 172 -5.15 28.19 14.14
CA ASP A 172 -5.79 29.44 13.70
C ASP A 172 -6.59 30.12 14.82
N LEU A 173 -7.12 29.37 15.80
CA LEU A 173 -7.81 29.92 16.97
C LEU A 173 -6.86 30.45 18.06
N THR A 174 -5.58 30.06 18.03
CA THR A 174 -4.58 30.41 19.05
C THR A 174 -3.61 31.52 18.61
N ALA A 175 -3.67 31.93 17.35
CA ALA A 175 -2.84 32.97 16.74
C ALA A 175 -3.56 34.33 16.73
#